data_AF-A0A924XZ44-F1
#
_entry.id   AF-A0A924XZ44-F1
#
_cell.length_a   1.000
_cell.length_b   1.000
_cell.length_c   1.000
_cell.angle_alpha   90.00
_cell.angle_beta   90.00
_cell.angle_gamma   90.00
#
_symmetry.space_group_name_H-M   'P 1'
#
loop_
_entity.id
_entity.type
_entity.pdbx_description
1 polymer ?
#
loop_
_entity_poly.entity_id
_entity_poly.type
_entity_poly.pdbx_seq_one_letter_code
_entity_poly.pdbx_strand_id
1 'polypeptide(L)'
;MINETGEVNTSEADEDVWAEMQEYAEAVDEVQSAFADLLELHKILLSDSVALGQMLKIHGGSLSLRRLIVKNEMAYCEGILWVMKQMALRSRAEFVPPLTDAEKALLEDKQYRLHDTGEVRDEKAKITLKQNVRFAEKILARMKGCAEFSIDFNSDGSRAFFKAVEVRDRLTHPKRPEEMEVTTEEMIAVLEGTQWFNNNFIAFETIRKKATKEDLNATTTAKIVDYRKRGATEEQIATFIQRVHSSYEPPSTGGDGLPTT
;
A
#
# COMPACT_ATOMS: atom_id res chain seq x y z
N MET A 1 -30.76 -9.12 32.24
CA MET A 1 -31.52 -9.14 33.52
C MET A 1 -32.98 -9.40 33.19
N ILE A 2 -33.65 -10.29 33.93
CA ILE A 2 -35.07 -10.62 33.70
C ILE A 2 -35.89 -9.57 34.45
N ASN A 3 -36.85 -8.92 33.79
CA ASN A 3 -37.73 -7.95 34.44
C ASN A 3 -38.72 -8.66 35.38
N GLU A 4 -39.48 -7.91 36.18
CA GLU A 4 -40.44 -8.45 37.16
C GLU A 4 -41.56 -9.32 36.54
N THR A 5 -41.71 -9.33 35.20
CA THR A 5 -42.68 -10.16 34.47
C THR A 5 -42.10 -11.45 33.89
N GLY A 6 -40.80 -11.72 34.06
CA GLY A 6 -40.18 -12.91 33.47
C GLY A 6 -39.81 -12.75 31.99
N GLU A 7 -40.03 -11.57 31.42
CA GLU A 7 -39.69 -11.25 30.04
C GLU A 7 -38.25 -10.73 29.98
N VAL A 8 -37.50 -11.22 28.99
CA VAL A 8 -36.17 -10.67 28.70
C VAL A 8 -36.40 -9.22 28.25
N ASN A 9 -35.76 -8.27 28.91
CA ASN A 9 -35.80 -6.86 28.52
C ASN A 9 -35.12 -6.71 27.15
N THR A 10 -35.89 -6.80 26.07
CA THR A 10 -35.35 -6.82 24.69
C THR A 10 -34.75 -5.48 24.28
N SER A 11 -35.13 -4.36 24.91
CA SER A 11 -34.66 -3.03 24.52
C SER A 11 -33.18 -2.78 24.81
N GLU A 12 -32.65 -3.25 25.94
CA GLU A 12 -31.22 -3.11 26.27
C GLU A 12 -30.34 -4.05 25.43
N ALA A 13 -30.83 -5.25 25.08
CA ALA A 13 -30.11 -6.18 24.23
C ALA A 13 -30.03 -5.69 22.77
N ASP A 14 -31.07 -5.01 22.29
CA ASP A 14 -31.11 -4.42 20.94
C ASP A 14 -30.17 -3.22 20.79
N GLU A 15 -30.01 -2.39 21.83
CA GLU A 15 -29.08 -1.25 21.81
C GLU A 15 -27.60 -1.69 21.78
N ASP A 16 -27.25 -2.73 22.53
CA ASP A 16 -25.87 -3.24 22.61
C ASP A 16 -25.40 -3.87 21.28
N VAL A 17 -26.26 -4.65 20.62
CA VAL A 17 -25.96 -5.25 19.32
C VAL A 17 -25.80 -4.18 18.24
N TRP A 18 -26.65 -3.16 18.26
CA TRP A 18 -26.57 -2.06 17.29
C TRP A 18 -25.29 -1.25 17.45
N ALA A 19 -24.87 -0.96 18.68
CA ALA A 19 -23.62 -0.26 18.95
C ALA A 19 -22.41 -1.04 18.40
N GLU A 20 -22.37 -2.36 18.61
CA GLU A 20 -21.30 -3.22 18.06
C GLU A 20 -21.29 -3.23 16.52
N MET A 21 -22.48 -3.23 15.89
CA MET A 21 -22.60 -3.15 14.43
C MET A 21 -22.01 -1.84 13.88
N GLN A 22 -22.26 -0.72 14.57
CA GLN A 22 -21.70 0.58 14.19
C GLN A 22 -20.19 0.61 14.38
N GLU A 23 -19.67 0.11 15.51
CA GLU A 23 -18.24 0.03 15.78
C GLU A 23 -17.50 -0.79 14.72
N TYR A 24 -18.05 -1.94 14.32
CA TYR A 24 -17.48 -2.75 13.25
C TYR A 24 -17.47 -2.01 11.91
N ALA A 25 -18.58 -1.37 11.53
CA ALA A 25 -18.67 -0.63 10.28
C ALA A 25 -17.69 0.56 10.25
N GLU A 26 -17.54 1.28 11.37
CA GLU A 26 -16.57 2.36 11.53
C GLU A 26 -15.13 1.87 11.40
N ALA A 27 -14.79 0.73 11.99
CA ALA A 27 -13.47 0.14 11.84
C ALA A 27 -13.16 -0.24 10.38
N VAL A 28 -14.16 -0.73 9.63
CA VAL A 28 -14.02 -1.00 8.19
C VAL A 28 -13.80 0.31 7.43
N ASP A 29 -14.60 1.35 7.71
CA ASP A 29 -14.50 2.67 7.07
C ASP A 29 -13.12 3.29 7.29
N GLU A 30 -12.59 3.23 8.52
CA GLU A 30 -11.28 3.79 8.89
C GLU A 30 -10.15 3.13 8.11
N VAL A 31 -10.14 1.80 8.02
CA VAL A 31 -9.12 1.05 7.27
C VAL A 31 -9.19 1.38 5.78
N GLN A 32 -10.40 1.45 5.20
CA GLN A 32 -10.56 1.77 3.78
C GLN A 32 -10.16 3.22 3.47
N SER A 33 -10.56 4.18 4.31
CA SER A 33 -10.15 5.59 4.17
C SER A 33 -8.63 5.74 4.23
N ALA A 34 -7.98 5.03 5.16
CA ALA A 34 -6.53 5.04 5.27
C ALA A 34 -5.86 4.52 3.98
N PHE A 35 -6.41 3.50 3.33
CA PHE A 35 -5.90 3.03 2.04
C PHE A 35 -6.20 4.01 0.90
N ALA A 36 -7.34 4.68 0.91
CA ALA A 36 -7.68 5.70 -0.09
C ALA A 36 -6.63 6.82 -0.12
N ASP A 37 -6.21 7.33 1.05
CA ASP A 37 -5.18 8.36 1.14
C ASP A 37 -3.83 7.90 0.57
N LEU A 38 -3.46 6.63 0.80
CA LEU A 38 -2.23 6.07 0.25
C LEU A 38 -2.29 5.90 -1.27
N LEU A 39 -3.46 5.52 -1.80
CA LEU A 39 -3.68 5.42 -3.24
C LEU A 39 -3.72 6.79 -3.91
N GLU A 40 -4.16 7.82 -3.20
CA GLU A 40 -4.11 9.19 -3.71
C GLU A 40 -2.67 9.69 -3.89
N LEU A 41 -1.79 9.37 -2.93
CA LEU A 41 -0.35 9.62 -3.09
C LEU A 41 0.22 8.93 -4.33
N HIS A 42 -0.16 7.67 -4.58
CA HIS A 42 0.24 6.96 -5.81
C HIS A 42 -0.21 7.69 -7.08
N LYS A 43 -1.46 8.15 -7.14
CA LYS A 43 -1.99 8.89 -8.30
C LYS A 43 -1.23 10.19 -8.57
N ILE A 44 -0.94 10.97 -7.53
CA ILE A 44 -0.20 12.24 -7.65
C ILE A 44 1.18 11.97 -8.25
N LEU A 45 1.93 11.02 -7.67
CA LEU A 45 3.29 10.72 -8.15
C LEU A 45 3.28 10.12 -9.57
N LEU A 46 2.25 9.33 -9.92
CA LEU A 46 2.07 8.81 -11.27
C LEU A 46 1.76 9.92 -12.29
N SER A 47 0.92 10.89 -11.91
CA SER A 47 0.62 12.07 -12.71
C SER A 47 1.90 12.83 -13.08
N ASP A 48 2.81 13.02 -12.12
CA ASP A 48 4.09 13.68 -12.36
C ASP A 48 4.96 12.90 -13.37
N SER A 49 5.02 11.56 -13.23
CA SER A 49 5.71 10.67 -14.18
C SER A 49 5.13 10.81 -15.60
N VAL A 50 3.79 10.83 -15.73
CA VAL A 50 3.12 11.01 -17.02
C VAL A 50 3.44 12.37 -17.66
N ALA A 51 3.37 13.44 -16.88
CA ALA A 51 3.66 14.79 -17.37
C ALA A 51 5.11 14.91 -17.87
N LEU A 52 6.06 14.34 -17.14
CA LEU A 52 7.47 14.35 -17.56
C LEU A 52 7.73 13.44 -18.77
N GLY A 53 7.02 12.31 -18.87
CA GLY A 53 7.05 11.45 -20.07
C GLY A 53 6.57 12.18 -21.32
N GLN A 54 5.55 13.04 -21.21
CA GLN A 54 5.09 13.90 -22.30
C GLN A 54 6.16 14.95 -22.67
N MET A 55 6.79 15.58 -21.67
CA MET A 55 7.89 16.53 -21.92
C MET A 55 9.08 15.86 -22.61
N LEU A 56 9.40 14.61 -22.27
CA LEU A 56 10.50 13.88 -22.89
C LEU A 56 10.30 13.69 -24.39
N LYS A 57 9.06 13.48 -24.85
CA LYS A 57 8.75 13.35 -26.29
C LYS A 57 9.06 14.63 -27.08
N ILE A 58 8.89 15.79 -26.45
CA ILE A 58 9.11 17.10 -27.07
C ILE A 58 10.58 17.53 -26.94
N HIS A 59 11.20 17.24 -25.81
CA HIS A 59 12.52 17.77 -25.42
C HIS A 59 13.55 16.66 -25.13
N GLY A 60 13.49 15.53 -25.83
CA GLY A 60 14.27 14.31 -25.54
C GLY A 60 15.80 14.45 -25.57
N GLY A 61 16.32 15.50 -26.22
CA GLY A 61 17.75 15.84 -26.22
C GLY A 61 18.21 16.62 -24.98
N SER A 62 17.29 17.08 -24.12
CA SER A 62 17.64 17.90 -22.95
C SER A 62 18.19 17.04 -21.80
N LEU A 63 19.49 17.20 -21.50
CA LEU A 63 20.13 16.50 -20.38
C LEU A 63 19.55 16.91 -19.01
N SER A 64 19.14 18.16 -18.85
CA SER A 64 18.51 18.61 -17.60
C SER A 64 17.15 17.93 -17.39
N LEU A 65 16.37 17.76 -18.46
CA LEU A 65 15.10 17.05 -18.40
C LEU A 65 15.31 15.57 -18.11
N ARG A 66 16.29 14.91 -18.75
CA ARG A 66 16.62 13.51 -18.45
C ARG A 66 16.96 13.30 -16.97
N ARG A 67 17.81 14.16 -16.39
CA ARG A 67 18.13 14.11 -14.95
C ARG A 67 16.89 14.33 -14.07
N LEU A 68 16.01 15.23 -14.46
CA LEU A 68 14.76 15.48 -13.73
C LEU A 68 13.87 14.24 -13.74
N ILE A 69 13.71 13.59 -14.89
CA ILE A 69 12.95 12.34 -15.03
C ILE A 69 13.54 11.26 -14.13
N VAL A 70 14.86 11.02 -14.17
CA VAL A 70 15.47 10.00 -13.29
C VAL A 70 15.16 10.25 -11.82
N LYS A 71 15.26 11.50 -11.37
CA LYS A 71 14.95 11.87 -9.98
C LYS A 71 13.48 11.66 -9.65
N ASN A 72 12.58 12.04 -10.56
CA ASN A 72 11.15 11.87 -10.41
C ASN A 72 10.75 10.39 -10.32
N GLU A 73 11.19 9.58 -11.29
CA GLU A 73 10.85 8.16 -11.34
C GLU A 73 11.35 7.40 -10.10
N MET A 74 12.52 7.76 -9.57
CA MET A 74 13.00 7.14 -8.33
C MET A 74 12.24 7.62 -7.10
N ALA A 75 11.84 8.90 -7.04
CA ALA A 75 10.96 9.39 -5.99
C ALA A 75 9.58 8.71 -6.03
N TYR A 76 9.03 8.49 -7.23
CA TYR A 76 7.83 7.70 -7.46
C TYR A 76 7.97 6.27 -6.91
N CYS A 77 9.04 5.56 -7.27
CA CYS A 77 9.30 4.20 -6.78
C CYS A 77 9.46 4.15 -5.25
N GLU A 78 10.20 5.09 -4.66
CA GLU A 78 10.35 5.18 -3.20
C GLU A 78 9.01 5.51 -2.50
N GLY A 79 8.19 6.37 -3.10
CA GLY A 79 6.85 6.72 -2.61
C GLY A 79 5.88 5.55 -2.64
N ILE A 80 5.83 4.78 -3.73
CA ILE A 80 5.03 3.56 -3.80
C ILE A 80 5.53 2.51 -2.81
N LEU A 81 6.84 2.34 -2.68
CA LEU A 81 7.40 1.40 -1.72
C LEU A 81 6.98 1.78 -0.29
N TRP A 82 6.98 3.08 0.02
CA TRP A 82 6.44 3.58 1.28
C TRP A 82 4.97 3.24 1.44
N VAL A 83 4.13 3.54 0.44
CA VAL A 83 2.70 3.17 0.42
C VAL A 83 2.51 1.70 0.75
N MET A 84 3.19 0.80 0.02
CA MET A 84 3.13 -0.64 0.24
C MET A 84 3.46 -1.04 1.69
N LYS A 85 4.50 -0.45 2.29
CA LYS A 85 4.85 -0.72 3.69
C LYS A 85 3.80 -0.19 4.68
N GLN A 86 3.22 0.98 4.41
CA GLN A 86 2.15 1.53 5.25
C GLN A 86 0.88 0.68 5.18
N MET A 87 0.59 0.09 4.02
CA MET A 87 -0.51 -0.86 3.88
C MET A 87 -0.29 -2.09 4.76
N ALA A 88 0.91 -2.67 4.74
CA ALA A 88 1.26 -3.77 5.64
C ALA A 88 1.11 -3.42 7.12
N LEU A 89 1.56 -2.22 7.55
CA LEU A 89 1.44 -1.80 8.95
C LEU A 89 -0.02 -1.64 9.40
N ARG A 90 -0.88 -1.11 8.53
CA ARG A 90 -2.31 -0.92 8.82
C ARG A 90 -3.07 -2.24 8.82
N SER A 91 -2.64 -3.19 8.00
CA SER A 91 -3.15 -4.58 7.97
C SER A 91 -2.46 -5.52 8.97
N ARG A 92 -1.85 -5.02 10.06
CA ARG A 92 -1.09 -5.85 11.03
C ARG A 92 -1.88 -7.04 11.61
N ALA A 93 -3.20 -6.93 11.70
CA ALA A 93 -4.08 -7.99 12.18
C ALA A 93 -4.22 -9.17 11.19
N GLU A 94 -3.84 -8.96 9.92
CA GLU A 94 -3.94 -9.94 8.84
C GLU A 94 -2.71 -10.85 8.73
N PHE A 95 -1.71 -10.70 9.62
CA PHE A 95 -0.47 -11.47 9.55
C PHE A 95 -0.50 -12.73 10.42
N VAL A 96 -0.20 -13.87 9.80
CA VAL A 96 0.01 -15.14 10.51
C VAL A 96 1.30 -15.80 9.98
N PRO A 97 2.40 -15.87 10.77
CA PRO A 97 2.54 -15.31 12.12
C PRO A 97 2.54 -13.77 12.12
N PRO A 98 2.18 -13.14 13.27
CA PRO A 98 2.20 -11.69 13.41
C PRO A 98 3.55 -11.05 13.06
N LEU A 99 3.53 -9.78 12.67
CA LEU A 99 4.74 -9.00 12.46
C LEU A 99 5.58 -8.91 13.75
N THR A 100 6.86 -9.19 13.63
CA THR A 100 7.82 -8.97 14.72
C THR A 100 8.08 -7.47 14.91
N ASP A 101 8.58 -7.07 16.08
CA ASP A 101 8.88 -5.65 16.33
C ASP A 101 10.00 -5.12 15.43
N ALA A 102 10.94 -5.98 15.04
CA ALA A 102 11.97 -5.64 14.06
C ALA A 102 11.36 -5.37 12.67
N GLU A 103 10.39 -6.18 12.23
CA GLU A 103 9.70 -5.97 10.95
C GLU A 103 8.86 -4.68 10.98
N LYS A 104 8.13 -4.43 12.07
CA LYS A 104 7.40 -3.16 12.25
C LYS A 104 8.33 -1.96 12.17
N ALA A 105 9.46 -2.01 12.86
CA ALA A 105 10.45 -0.93 12.81
C ALA A 105 10.96 -0.69 11.38
N LEU A 106 11.28 -1.74 10.62
CA LEU A 106 11.71 -1.60 9.23
C LEU A 106 10.60 -1.10 8.29
N LEU A 107 9.34 -1.47 8.52
CA LEU A 107 8.20 -0.91 7.76
C LEU A 107 8.07 0.60 7.98
N GLU A 108 8.37 1.08 9.19
CA GLU A 108 8.43 2.48 9.58
C GLU A 108 9.75 3.19 9.20
N ASP A 109 10.68 2.52 8.50
CA ASP A 109 12.04 2.99 8.21
C ASP A 109 12.85 3.38 9.47
N LYS A 110 12.63 2.67 10.58
CA LYS A 110 13.33 2.84 11.85
C LYS A 110 14.29 1.68 12.16
N GLN A 111 15.38 2.01 12.85
CA GLN A 111 16.26 1.06 13.52
C GLN A 111 16.54 1.56 14.94
N TYR A 112 16.74 0.64 15.89
CA TYR A 112 17.11 1.01 17.26
C TYR A 112 18.61 0.81 17.48
N ARG A 113 19.26 1.82 18.05
CA ARG A 113 20.69 1.78 18.39
C ARG A 113 20.88 2.06 19.89
N LEU A 114 21.71 1.25 20.54
CA LEU A 114 22.21 1.52 21.88
C LEU A 114 23.45 2.42 21.77
N HIS A 115 23.41 3.58 22.42
CA HIS A 115 24.54 4.51 22.45
C HIS A 115 25.43 4.27 23.67
N ASP A 116 26.64 4.86 23.66
CA ASP A 116 27.63 4.72 24.74
C ASP A 116 27.15 5.23 26.11
N THR A 117 26.08 6.04 26.13
CA THR A 117 25.40 6.50 27.36
C THR A 117 24.47 5.45 27.97
N GLY A 118 24.24 4.32 27.29
CA GLY A 118 23.25 3.31 27.65
C GLY A 118 21.82 3.65 27.19
N GLU A 119 21.61 4.78 26.49
CA GLU A 119 20.31 5.16 25.94
C GLU A 119 20.02 4.44 24.61
N VAL A 120 18.78 3.97 24.45
CA VAL A 120 18.26 3.47 23.18
C VAL A 120 17.58 4.62 22.44
N ARG A 121 17.96 4.83 21.18
CA ARG A 121 17.32 5.82 20.29
C ARG A 121 16.88 5.16 18.99
N ASP A 122 15.81 5.68 18.42
CA ASP A 122 15.44 5.37 17.04
C ASP A 122 16.25 6.23 16.07
N GLU A 123 16.74 5.59 15.01
CA GLU A 123 17.41 6.24 13.90
C GLU A 123 16.71 5.82 12.60
N LYS A 124 16.88 6.62 11.54
CA LYS A 124 16.46 6.19 10.21
C LYS A 124 17.24 4.94 9.80
N ALA A 125 16.52 3.89 9.42
CA ALA A 125 17.12 2.65 8.97
C ALA A 125 17.92 2.89 7.68
N LYS A 126 19.16 2.37 7.63
CA LYS A 126 20.02 2.46 6.45
C LYS A 126 19.77 1.28 5.51
N ILE A 127 18.59 1.25 4.90
CA ILE A 127 18.17 0.18 3.97
C ILE A 127 18.37 0.65 2.53
N THR A 128 19.11 -0.11 1.72
CA THR A 128 19.20 0.18 0.29
C THR A 128 17.86 -0.06 -0.39
N LEU A 129 17.53 0.66 -1.47
CA LEU A 129 16.27 0.49 -2.18
C LEU A 129 16.06 -0.98 -2.61
N LYS A 130 17.11 -1.64 -3.12
CA LYS A 130 17.09 -3.06 -3.48
C LYS A 130 16.72 -3.99 -2.32
N GLN A 131 17.28 -3.75 -1.13
CA GLN A 131 16.91 -4.53 0.06
C GLN A 131 15.48 -4.24 0.48
N ASN A 132 15.06 -2.97 0.40
CA ASN A 132 13.74 -2.53 0.84
C ASN A 132 12.62 -3.11 -0.04
N VAL A 133 12.81 -3.18 -1.36
CA VAL A 133 11.85 -3.84 -2.28
C VAL A 133 11.71 -5.33 -1.97
N ARG A 134 12.82 -6.03 -1.72
CA ARG A 134 12.79 -7.46 -1.34
C ARG A 134 12.16 -7.69 0.03
N PHE A 135 12.40 -6.77 0.97
CA PHE A 135 11.77 -6.81 2.27
C PHE A 135 10.26 -6.63 2.15
N ALA A 136 9.81 -5.61 1.42
CA ALA A 136 8.40 -5.35 1.19
C ALA A 136 7.70 -6.56 0.54
N GLU A 137 8.27 -7.15 -0.52
CA GLU A 137 7.71 -8.35 -1.16
C GLU A 137 7.46 -9.50 -0.16
N LYS A 138 8.47 -9.84 0.64
CA LYS A 138 8.37 -10.90 1.65
C LYS A 138 7.32 -10.61 2.73
N ILE A 139 7.20 -9.35 3.15
CA ILE A 139 6.20 -8.96 4.14
C ILE A 139 4.80 -9.04 3.53
N LEU A 140 4.60 -8.45 2.36
CA LEU A 140 3.27 -8.40 1.72
C LEU A 140 2.75 -9.79 1.35
N ALA A 141 3.62 -10.71 0.92
CA ALA A 141 3.24 -12.09 0.64
C ALA A 141 2.73 -12.85 1.89
N ARG A 142 3.06 -12.37 3.11
CA ARG A 142 2.56 -12.94 4.38
C ARG A 142 1.21 -12.37 4.82
N MET A 143 0.72 -11.32 4.17
CA MET A 143 -0.63 -10.81 4.46
C MET A 143 -1.66 -11.88 4.08
N LYS A 144 -2.72 -12.01 4.89
CA LYS A 144 -3.82 -12.95 4.64
C LYS A 144 -4.36 -12.79 3.21
N GLY A 145 -4.48 -13.91 2.50
CA GLY A 145 -4.95 -13.94 1.12
C GLY A 145 -3.97 -13.39 0.07
N CYS A 146 -2.76 -12.98 0.46
CA CYS A 146 -1.75 -12.42 -0.45
C CYS A 146 -0.57 -13.37 -0.74
N ALA A 147 -0.66 -14.65 -0.38
CA ALA A 147 0.43 -15.63 -0.56
C ALA A 147 0.84 -15.86 -2.02
N GLU A 148 -0.02 -15.48 -2.98
CA GLU A 148 0.29 -15.53 -4.42
C GLU A 148 1.12 -14.34 -4.92
N PHE A 149 1.29 -13.30 -4.10
CA PHE A 149 2.12 -12.15 -4.47
C PHE A 149 3.60 -12.53 -4.44
N SER A 150 4.28 -12.35 -5.58
CA SER A 150 5.73 -12.48 -5.67
C SER A 150 6.27 -11.57 -6.76
N ILE A 151 7.50 -11.10 -6.57
CA ILE A 151 8.22 -10.26 -7.53
C ILE A 151 9.32 -11.09 -8.20
N ASP A 152 9.31 -11.14 -9.53
CA ASP A 152 10.40 -11.76 -10.30
C ASP A 152 11.62 -10.82 -10.41
N PHE A 153 12.56 -11.04 -9.50
CA PHE A 153 13.85 -10.34 -9.45
C PHE A 153 14.90 -10.84 -10.47
N ASN A 154 14.54 -11.76 -11.37
CA ASN A 154 15.40 -12.25 -12.44
C ASN A 154 14.90 -11.85 -13.84
N SER A 155 13.83 -11.06 -13.92
CA SER A 155 13.30 -10.51 -15.17
C SER A 155 14.16 -9.38 -15.75
N ASP A 156 13.98 -9.07 -17.03
CA ASP A 156 14.59 -7.88 -17.66
C ASP A 156 14.15 -6.59 -16.97
N GLY A 157 12.88 -6.47 -16.61
CA GLY A 157 12.37 -5.31 -15.87
C GLY A 157 13.06 -5.09 -14.52
N SER A 158 13.35 -6.17 -13.78
CA SER A 158 14.11 -6.06 -12.53
C SER A 158 15.56 -5.61 -12.73
N ARG A 159 16.21 -6.05 -13.83
CA ARG A 159 17.55 -5.59 -14.22
C ARG A 159 17.54 -4.12 -14.59
N ALA A 160 16.56 -3.69 -15.39
CA ALA A 160 16.35 -2.29 -15.75
C ALA A 160 16.12 -1.42 -14.51
N PHE A 161 15.29 -1.88 -13.56
CA PHE A 161 15.06 -1.19 -12.29
C PHE A 161 16.34 -1.01 -11.48
N PHE A 162 17.13 -2.06 -11.28
CA PHE A 162 18.40 -1.91 -10.56
C PHE A 162 19.40 -1.02 -11.29
N LYS A 163 19.38 -1.02 -12.63
CA LYS A 163 20.18 -0.07 -13.40
C LYS A 163 19.71 1.37 -13.17
N ALA A 164 18.41 1.62 -13.12
CA ALA A 164 17.85 2.94 -12.81
C ALA A 164 18.30 3.45 -11.44
N VAL A 165 18.37 2.57 -10.44
CA VAL A 165 18.90 2.90 -9.10
C VAL A 165 20.36 3.35 -9.19
N GLU A 166 21.21 2.64 -9.93
CA GLU A 166 22.61 3.04 -10.14
C GLU A 166 22.72 4.43 -10.80
N VAL A 167 21.87 4.71 -11.79
CA VAL A 167 21.85 6.03 -12.47
C VAL A 167 21.46 7.12 -11.48
N ARG A 168 20.46 6.92 -10.64
CA ARG A 168 20.09 7.87 -9.58
C ARG A 168 21.21 8.08 -8.58
N ASP A 169 21.83 7.01 -8.12
CA ASP A 169 22.90 7.08 -7.12
C ASP A 169 24.07 7.91 -7.64
N ARG A 170 24.43 7.71 -8.92
CA ARG A 170 25.42 8.52 -9.64
C ARG A 170 25.01 10.00 -9.73
N LEU A 171 23.76 10.30 -10.12
CA LEU A 171 23.27 11.67 -10.27
C LEU A 171 23.09 12.44 -8.95
N THR A 172 22.91 11.72 -7.83
CA THR A 172 22.73 12.33 -6.50
C THR A 172 24.06 12.55 -5.78
N HIS A 173 25.10 11.80 -6.14
CA HIS A 173 26.43 11.91 -5.54
C HIS A 173 27.52 11.95 -6.62
N PRO A 174 27.47 12.92 -7.57
CA PRO A 174 28.42 12.96 -8.67
C PRO A 174 29.83 13.30 -8.15
N LYS A 175 30.81 12.51 -8.56
CA LYS A 175 32.24 12.73 -8.26
C LYS A 175 32.94 13.53 -9.34
N ARG A 176 32.37 13.56 -10.56
CA ARG A 176 32.93 14.25 -11.72
C ARG A 176 31.80 14.82 -12.61
N PRO A 177 32.07 15.87 -13.41
CA PRO A 177 31.05 16.47 -14.29
C PRO A 177 30.41 15.50 -15.29
N GLU A 178 31.17 14.53 -15.81
CA GLU A 178 30.69 13.55 -16.78
C GLU A 178 29.63 12.61 -16.16
N GLU A 179 29.67 12.42 -14.85
CA GLU A 179 28.65 11.67 -14.10
C GLU A 179 27.30 12.41 -14.02
N MET A 180 27.15 13.58 -14.64
CA MET A 180 25.86 14.26 -14.79
C MET A 180 25.18 13.97 -16.14
N GLU A 181 25.83 13.23 -17.04
CA GLU A 181 25.22 12.80 -18.30
C GLU A 181 24.26 11.65 -18.09
N VAL A 182 23.17 11.61 -18.88
CA VAL A 182 22.21 10.52 -18.87
C VAL A 182 22.01 10.07 -20.31
N THR A 183 22.55 8.89 -20.60
CA THR A 183 22.50 8.29 -21.94
C THR A 183 21.09 7.86 -22.31
N THR A 184 20.87 7.54 -23.59
CA THR A 184 19.55 7.09 -24.04
C THR A 184 19.23 5.71 -23.48
N GLU A 185 20.25 4.85 -23.35
CA GLU A 185 20.16 3.51 -22.78
C GLU A 185 19.81 3.56 -21.29
N GLU A 186 20.38 4.51 -20.54
CA GLU A 186 20.02 4.74 -19.14
C GLU A 186 18.59 5.27 -19.00
N MET A 187 18.13 6.13 -19.93
CA MET A 187 16.74 6.56 -19.94
C MET A 187 15.78 5.40 -20.20
N ILE A 188 16.10 4.51 -21.13
CA ILE A 188 15.30 3.30 -21.39
C ILE A 188 15.23 2.44 -20.12
N ALA A 189 16.37 2.18 -19.47
CA ALA A 189 16.40 1.40 -18.24
C ALA A 189 15.57 2.04 -17.09
N VAL A 190 15.59 3.37 -17.00
CA VAL A 190 14.78 4.12 -16.01
C VAL A 190 13.29 3.97 -16.27
N LEU A 191 12.86 4.13 -17.51
CA LEU A 191 11.44 4.02 -17.88
C LEU A 191 10.93 2.58 -17.73
N GLU A 192 11.66 1.59 -18.29
CA GLU A 192 11.30 0.17 -18.18
C GLU A 192 11.33 -0.33 -16.74
N GLY A 193 12.36 0.07 -15.98
CA GLY A 193 12.48 -0.30 -14.57
C GLY A 193 11.36 0.25 -13.71
N THR A 194 10.95 1.49 -13.97
CA THR A 194 9.85 2.14 -13.24
C THR A 194 8.49 1.54 -13.61
N GLN A 195 8.28 1.26 -14.90
CA GLN A 195 7.09 0.53 -15.35
C GLN A 195 7.00 -0.86 -14.72
N TRP A 196 8.11 -1.60 -14.70
CA TRP A 196 8.19 -2.90 -14.02
C TRP A 196 7.82 -2.78 -12.53
N PHE A 197 8.35 -1.77 -11.83
CA PHE A 197 8.03 -1.55 -10.42
C PHE A 197 6.55 -1.25 -10.20
N ASN A 198 5.97 -0.37 -11.02
CA ASN A 198 4.54 -0.06 -10.99
C ASN A 198 3.65 -1.28 -11.26
N ASN A 199 4.03 -2.13 -12.23
CA ASN A 199 3.26 -3.33 -12.54
C ASN A 199 3.22 -4.30 -11.34
N ASN A 200 4.31 -4.42 -10.57
CA ASN A 200 4.33 -5.21 -9.35
C ASN A 200 3.43 -4.61 -8.26
N PHE A 201 3.37 -3.28 -8.14
CA PHE A 201 2.43 -2.61 -7.24
C PHE A 201 0.97 -2.86 -7.64
N ILE A 202 0.63 -2.74 -8.93
CA ILE A 202 -0.71 -3.04 -9.45
C ILE A 202 -1.09 -4.51 -9.20
N ALA A 203 -0.15 -5.43 -9.41
CA ALA A 203 -0.36 -6.85 -9.14
C ALA A 203 -0.68 -7.09 -7.65
N PHE A 204 0.11 -6.50 -6.74
CA PHE A 204 -0.16 -6.54 -5.31
C PHE A 204 -1.55 -6.00 -4.97
N GLU A 205 -1.89 -4.79 -5.45
CA GLU A 205 -3.19 -4.17 -5.19
C GLU A 205 -4.36 -5.01 -5.68
N THR A 206 -4.21 -5.66 -6.83
CA THR A 206 -5.23 -6.55 -7.39
C THR A 206 -5.46 -7.76 -6.48
N ILE A 207 -4.39 -8.42 -6.05
CA ILE A 207 -4.43 -9.56 -5.14
C ILE A 207 -5.05 -9.15 -3.81
N ARG A 208 -4.58 -8.05 -3.21
CA ARG A 208 -5.05 -7.56 -1.93
C ARG A 208 -6.53 -7.17 -1.96
N LYS A 209 -7.00 -6.47 -3.00
CA LYS A 209 -8.43 -6.15 -3.17
C LYS A 209 -9.29 -7.40 -3.32
N LYS A 210 -8.79 -8.42 -4.00
CA LYS A 210 -9.52 -9.70 -4.07
C LYS A 210 -9.62 -10.34 -2.68
N ALA A 211 -8.49 -10.48 -1.99
CA ALA A 211 -8.43 -11.05 -0.64
C ALA A 211 -9.29 -10.30 0.38
N THR A 212 -9.22 -8.96 0.39
CA THR A 212 -9.98 -8.10 1.28
C THR A 212 -11.48 -8.25 1.03
N LYS A 213 -11.92 -8.29 -0.24
CA LYS A 213 -13.33 -8.49 -0.59
C LYS A 213 -13.85 -9.84 -0.11
N GLU A 214 -13.09 -10.91 -0.34
CA GLU A 214 -13.45 -12.26 0.09
C GLU A 214 -13.55 -12.36 1.61
N ASP A 215 -12.58 -11.79 2.33
CA ASP A 215 -12.56 -11.81 3.80
C ASP A 215 -13.66 -10.94 4.42
N LEU A 216 -13.89 -9.76 3.86
CA LEU A 216 -14.96 -8.86 4.31
C LEU A 216 -16.32 -9.51 4.11
N ASN A 217 -16.57 -10.13 2.95
CA ASN A 217 -17.83 -10.83 2.70
C ASN A 217 -18.05 -11.99 3.68
N ALA A 218 -17.02 -12.80 3.93
CA ALA A 218 -17.09 -13.92 4.87
C ALA A 218 -17.35 -13.44 6.31
N THR A 219 -16.60 -12.43 6.77
CA THR A 219 -16.71 -11.87 8.12
C THR A 219 -18.05 -11.18 8.33
N THR A 220 -18.49 -10.37 7.36
CA THR A 220 -19.79 -9.68 7.39
C THR A 220 -20.93 -10.68 7.43
N THR A 221 -20.86 -11.77 6.64
CA THR A 221 -21.85 -12.85 6.67
C THR A 221 -21.92 -13.52 8.04
N ALA A 222 -20.76 -13.84 8.64
CA ALA A 222 -20.71 -14.44 9.97
C ALA A 222 -21.27 -13.51 11.06
N LYS A 223 -20.94 -12.21 11.01
CA LYS A 223 -21.46 -11.18 11.89
C LYS A 223 -22.98 -11.02 11.77
N ILE A 224 -23.52 -10.97 10.55
CA ILE A 224 -24.98 -10.91 10.33
C ILE A 224 -25.70 -12.10 10.98
N VAL A 225 -25.16 -13.30 10.86
CA VAL A 225 -25.73 -14.49 11.51
C VAL A 225 -25.70 -14.38 13.03
N ASP A 226 -24.61 -13.84 13.60
CA ASP A 226 -24.51 -13.58 15.05
C ASP A 226 -25.50 -12.52 15.51
N TYR A 227 -25.55 -11.37 14.84
CA TYR A 227 -26.45 -10.27 15.15
C TYR A 227 -27.92 -10.66 15.10
N ARG A 228 -28.33 -11.44 14.08
CA ARG A 228 -29.70 -12.01 14.02
C ARG A 228 -30.02 -12.90 15.21
N LYS A 229 -29.06 -13.73 15.66
CA LYS A 229 -29.26 -14.58 16.85
C LYS A 229 -29.39 -13.77 18.14
N ARG A 230 -28.83 -12.56 18.16
CA ARG A 230 -28.85 -11.64 19.31
C ARG A 230 -29.98 -10.62 19.29
N GLY A 231 -30.85 -10.66 18.28
CA GLY A 231 -32.07 -9.84 18.21
C GLY A 231 -32.08 -8.73 17.17
N ALA A 232 -30.97 -8.53 16.42
CA ALA A 232 -30.91 -7.45 15.42
C ALA A 232 -32.05 -7.55 14.40
N THR A 233 -32.73 -6.43 14.18
CA THR A 233 -33.83 -6.32 13.21
C THR A 233 -33.33 -6.37 11.77
N GLU A 234 -34.19 -6.77 10.83
CA GLU A 234 -33.80 -6.78 9.41
C GLU A 234 -33.49 -5.38 8.86
N GLU A 235 -34.05 -4.31 9.44
CA GLU A 235 -33.70 -2.93 9.12
C GLU A 235 -32.27 -2.61 9.55
N GLN A 236 -31.90 -2.94 10.80
CA GLN A 236 -30.53 -2.78 11.29
C GLN A 236 -29.53 -3.58 10.44
N ILE A 237 -29.86 -4.82 10.08
CA ILE A 237 -29.03 -5.66 9.20
C ILE A 237 -28.87 -5.00 7.82
N ALA A 238 -29.95 -4.49 7.22
CA ALA A 238 -29.89 -3.83 5.93
C ALA A 238 -29.01 -2.57 5.97
N THR A 239 -29.14 -1.72 6.98
CA THR A 239 -28.30 -0.54 7.16
C THR A 239 -26.84 -0.90 7.37
N PHE A 240 -26.55 -1.93 8.17
CA PHE A 240 -25.19 -2.43 8.38
C PHE A 240 -24.54 -2.92 7.09
N ILE A 241 -25.25 -3.74 6.31
CA ILE A 241 -24.79 -4.22 5.00
C ILE A 241 -24.50 -3.02 4.08
N GLN A 242 -25.44 -2.08 3.97
CA GLN A 242 -25.27 -0.90 3.13
C GLN A 242 -24.01 -0.11 3.53
N ARG A 243 -23.79 0.12 4.83
CA ARG A 243 -22.63 0.85 5.33
C ARG A 243 -21.32 0.12 4.97
N VAL A 244 -21.19 -1.14 5.36
CA VAL A 244 -19.98 -1.96 5.11
C VAL A 244 -19.65 -2.08 3.63
N HIS A 245 -20.65 -2.22 2.75
CA HIS A 245 -20.43 -2.35 1.31
C HIS A 245 -20.17 -1.01 0.60
N SER A 246 -20.80 0.09 1.06
CA SER A 246 -20.59 1.42 0.47
C SER A 246 -19.13 1.88 0.57
N SER A 247 -18.43 1.45 1.61
CA SER A 247 -17.02 1.75 1.85
C SER A 247 -16.06 0.96 0.96
N TYR A 248 -16.57 0.02 0.17
CA TYR A 248 -15.79 -0.84 -0.72
C TYR A 248 -15.89 -0.47 -2.21
N GLU A 249 -16.87 0.33 -2.61
CA GLU A 249 -16.97 0.75 -4.02
C GLU A 249 -15.84 1.72 -4.34
N PRO A 250 -14.87 1.36 -5.21
CA PRO A 250 -13.86 2.32 -5.61
C PRO A 250 -14.56 3.47 -6.33
N PRO A 251 -14.14 4.74 -6.12
CA PRO A 251 -14.58 5.82 -6.98
C PRO A 251 -14.26 5.41 -8.41
N SER A 252 -15.29 5.43 -9.27
CA SER A 252 -15.23 5.10 -10.69
C SER A 252 -13.90 5.57 -11.28
N THR A 253 -12.99 4.63 -11.59
CA THR A 253 -11.74 4.96 -12.26
C THR A 253 -12.08 5.38 -13.68
N GLY A 254 -12.13 6.69 -13.91
CA GLY A 254 -11.98 7.24 -15.26
C GLY A 254 -10.71 6.63 -15.86
N GLY A 255 -10.88 5.86 -16.92
CA GLY A 255 -9.84 5.01 -17.47
C GLY A 255 -8.76 5.81 -18.17
N ASP A 256 -7.75 6.26 -17.45
CA ASP A 256 -6.50 6.74 -18.03
C ASP A 256 -5.41 5.71 -17.74
N GLY A 257 -5.43 4.64 -18.55
CA GLY A 257 -4.27 3.76 -18.66
C GLY A 257 -3.07 4.57 -19.13
N LEU A 258 -1.90 4.28 -18.55
CA LEU A 258 -0.63 4.79 -19.06
C LEU A 258 -0.56 4.55 -20.57
N PRO A 259 -0.12 5.53 -21.38
CA PRO A 259 0.08 5.31 -22.79
C PRO A 259 1.13 4.21 -22.95
N THR A 260 0.71 3.07 -23.51
CA THR A 260 1.62 2.09 -24.07
C THR A 260 2.45 2.79 -25.12
N THR A 261 3.77 2.83 -24.89
CA THR A 261 4.78 3.27 -25.86
C THR A 261 4.77 2.39 -27.10
#